data_AF-A0ABC8SG01-F1
#
_entry.id   AF-A0ABC8SG01-F1
#
_cell.length_a   1.000
_cell.length_b   1.000
_cell.length_c   1.000
_cell.angle_alpha   90.00
_cell.angle_beta   90.00
_cell.angle_gamma   90.00
#
_symmetry.space_group_name_H-M   'P 1'
#
loop_
_entity.id
_entity.type
_entity.pdbx_description
1 polymer ?
#
loop_
_entity_poly.entity_id
_entity_poly.type
_entity_poly.pdbx_seq_one_letter_code
_entity_poly.pdbx_strand_id
1 'polypeptide(L)'
;MKERSANNSRKYISVHLRFEEDMVAFSCCIYDGGKKDKRDMDAAREREVGRGNLRNLVELFVLELSESMEKCPLTPLEVGLMLRGMGFDKSTSIYLASGQIYDSERYMAPLFEMFPQLQTKEMLASAEELAPFQNYSSRMAAIDYIICLHSEVFVTTQGGNFPLFFLGHRRYLYGGHSKKIKPDKRKLALIFDNPNIGREHEEDLPTSGVSRALFSHHCILSQLLYLRSSEMAYCLLLHPVDSVFVFYILSFKPHT
;
A
#
# COMPACT_ATOMS: atom_id res chain seq x y z
N MET A 1 20.18 -3.47 17.69
CA MET A 1 19.32 -4.10 16.67
C MET A 1 19.78 -5.46 16.12
N LYS A 2 21.03 -5.93 16.31
CA LYS A 2 21.51 -7.25 15.79
C LYS A 2 21.29 -8.45 16.71
N GLU A 3 21.13 -8.27 18.01
CA GLU A 3 21.15 -9.38 18.98
C GLU A 3 19.85 -10.18 19.11
N ARG A 4 18.73 -9.68 18.58
CA ARG A 4 17.44 -10.40 18.63
C ARG A 4 17.09 -11.21 17.37
N SER A 5 17.84 -11.06 16.28
CA SER A 5 17.42 -11.60 14.96
C SER A 5 18.32 -12.71 14.41
N ALA A 6 19.53 -12.90 14.95
CA ALA A 6 20.53 -13.75 14.31
C ALA A 6 20.37 -15.26 14.57
N ASN A 7 19.70 -15.68 15.66
CA ASN A 7 19.77 -17.09 16.10
C ASN A 7 18.43 -17.86 16.15
N ASN A 8 17.36 -17.34 15.55
CA ASN A 8 16.11 -18.08 15.27
C ASN A 8 15.31 -17.30 14.22
N SER A 9 15.78 -17.25 12.96
CA SER A 9 15.16 -16.41 11.93
C SER A 9 13.77 -16.92 11.55
N ARG A 10 12.77 -16.52 12.34
CA ARG A 10 11.37 -16.77 12.03
C ARG A 10 11.09 -16.09 10.70
N LYS A 11 10.81 -16.91 9.69
CA LYS A 11 10.46 -16.46 8.34
C LYS A 11 9.19 -15.62 8.42
N TYR A 12 9.21 -14.46 7.79
CA TYR A 12 8.08 -13.54 7.73
C TYR A 12 7.82 -13.12 6.30
N ILE A 13 6.58 -12.71 6.04
CA ILE A 13 6.20 -12.07 4.78
C ILE A 13 6.11 -10.56 5.01
N SER A 14 6.44 -9.77 4.01
CA SER A 14 6.23 -8.32 4.06
C SER A 14 5.16 -7.89 3.07
N VAL A 15 4.24 -7.04 3.51
CA VAL A 15 3.14 -6.52 2.72
C VAL A 15 3.33 -5.02 2.54
N HIS A 16 3.51 -4.57 1.29
CA HIS A 16 3.49 -3.17 0.94
C HIS A 16 2.06 -2.76 0.58
N LEU A 17 1.42 -2.02 1.49
CA LEU A 17 0.03 -1.60 1.42
C LEU A 17 -0.06 -0.10 1.14
N ARG A 18 -0.71 0.26 0.03
CA ARG A 18 -0.99 1.65 -0.36
C ARG A 18 -2.47 1.97 -0.20
N PHE A 19 -2.89 2.23 1.04
CA PHE A 19 -4.24 2.63 1.41
C PHE A 19 -4.23 3.97 2.16
N GLU A 20 -3.35 4.89 1.73
CA GLU A 20 -3.26 6.25 2.26
C GLU A 20 -4.36 7.16 1.71
N GLU A 21 -4.65 8.26 2.41
CA GLU A 21 -5.74 9.19 2.06
C GLU A 21 -5.65 9.69 0.60
N ASP A 22 -4.44 10.04 0.13
CA ASP A 22 -4.23 10.50 -1.24
C ASP A 22 -4.55 9.41 -2.27
N MET A 23 -4.06 8.19 -2.04
CA MET A 23 -4.31 7.04 -2.90
C MET A 23 -5.79 6.69 -2.97
N VAL A 24 -6.47 6.69 -1.84
CA VAL A 24 -7.91 6.41 -1.75
C VAL A 24 -8.70 7.54 -2.44
N ALA A 25 -8.37 8.80 -2.18
CA ALA A 25 -9.08 9.95 -2.72
C ALA A 25 -8.96 10.06 -4.25
N PHE A 26 -7.75 9.91 -4.79
CA PHE A 26 -7.55 10.00 -6.24
C PHE A 26 -7.96 8.74 -6.99
N SER A 27 -8.13 7.59 -6.32
CA SER A 27 -8.64 6.38 -6.97
C SER A 27 -10.09 6.50 -7.44
N CYS A 28 -10.88 7.40 -6.83
CA CYS A 28 -12.31 7.58 -7.12
C CYS A 28 -13.20 6.36 -6.82
N CYS A 29 -12.65 5.36 -6.14
CA CYS A 29 -13.36 4.14 -5.77
C CYS A 29 -14.22 4.40 -4.52
N ILE A 30 -15.36 3.71 -4.44
CA ILE A 30 -16.26 3.76 -3.29
C ILE A 30 -15.87 2.64 -2.33
N TYR A 31 -15.73 2.94 -1.04
CA TYR A 31 -15.41 1.97 0.00
C TYR A 31 -16.54 1.89 1.05
N ASP A 32 -16.40 0.96 1.99
CA ASP A 32 -17.41 0.60 3.01
C ASP A 32 -17.89 1.73 3.92
N GLY A 33 -17.25 2.90 3.98
CA GLY A 33 -17.77 4.02 4.77
C GLY A 33 -18.83 4.88 4.12
N GLY A 34 -19.24 4.53 2.90
CA GLY A 34 -20.40 5.12 2.25
C GLY A 34 -20.29 6.64 2.12
N LYS A 35 -21.27 7.37 2.69
CA LYS A 35 -21.34 8.84 2.54
C LYS A 35 -20.24 9.59 3.29
N LYS A 36 -19.70 9.02 4.38
CA LYS A 36 -18.61 9.63 5.16
C LYS A 36 -17.34 9.65 4.30
N ASP A 37 -16.88 8.48 3.90
CA ASP A 37 -15.68 8.33 3.07
C ASP A 37 -15.79 9.15 1.80
N LYS A 38 -16.95 9.17 1.14
CA LYS A 38 -17.14 10.03 -0.04
C LYS A 38 -16.85 11.50 0.24
N ARG A 39 -17.37 12.05 1.35
CA ARG A 39 -17.17 13.45 1.75
C ARG A 39 -15.71 13.72 2.10
N ASP A 40 -15.08 12.80 2.83
CA ASP A 40 -13.67 12.91 3.22
C ASP A 40 -12.78 12.91 1.97
N MET A 41 -13.06 12.02 1.01
CA MET A 41 -12.33 11.93 -0.26
C MET A 41 -12.58 13.16 -1.15
N ASP A 42 -13.80 13.71 -1.17
CA ASP A 42 -14.10 14.98 -1.85
C ASP A 42 -13.27 16.13 -1.25
N ALA A 43 -13.23 16.24 0.08
CA ALA A 43 -12.46 17.25 0.78
C ALA A 43 -10.94 17.09 0.58
N ALA A 44 -10.43 15.86 0.59
CA ALA A 44 -9.02 15.56 0.31
C ALA A 44 -8.63 16.01 -1.11
N ARG A 45 -9.47 15.72 -2.11
CA ARG A 45 -9.26 16.19 -3.49
C ARG A 45 -9.24 17.71 -3.59
N GLU A 46 -10.17 18.40 -2.93
CA GLU A 46 -10.22 19.86 -2.94
C GLU A 46 -8.98 20.51 -2.32
N ARG A 47 -8.45 19.93 -1.22
CA ARG A 47 -7.21 20.39 -0.56
C ARG A 47 -6.01 20.30 -1.49
N GLU A 48 -5.87 19.21 -2.24
CA GLU A 48 -4.70 18.94 -3.09
C GLU A 48 -4.75 19.68 -4.45
N VAL A 49 -5.95 19.92 -5.00
CA VAL A 49 -6.13 20.45 -6.39
C VAL A 49 -6.36 21.96 -6.42
N GLY A 50 -6.92 22.54 -5.36
CA GLY A 50 -7.30 23.96 -5.29
C GLY A 50 -8.58 24.29 -6.10
N ARG A 51 -9.41 25.21 -5.57
CA ARG A 51 -10.79 25.49 -6.05
C ARG A 51 -10.93 25.97 -7.52
N GLY A 52 -9.86 26.37 -8.21
CA GLY A 52 -9.93 27.13 -9.47
C GLY A 52 -9.67 26.37 -10.78
N ASN A 53 -9.02 25.20 -10.75
CA ASN A 53 -8.49 24.55 -11.98
C ASN A 53 -9.39 23.46 -12.58
N LEU A 54 -10.63 23.28 -12.09
CA LEU A 54 -11.52 22.18 -12.49
C LEU A 54 -12.08 22.27 -13.92
N ARG A 55 -12.21 23.46 -14.53
CA ARG A 55 -13.03 23.68 -15.74
C ARG A 55 -12.34 23.37 -17.07
N ASN A 56 -11.03 23.58 -17.21
CA ASN A 56 -10.29 23.33 -18.46
C ASN A 56 -9.94 21.83 -18.69
N LEU A 57 -10.24 20.96 -17.72
CA LEU A 57 -9.84 19.54 -17.69
C LEU A 57 -10.90 18.58 -18.25
N VAL A 58 -12.10 19.10 -18.56
CA VAL A 58 -13.26 18.31 -19.00
C VAL A 58 -13.09 17.76 -20.42
N GLU A 59 -12.42 18.50 -21.32
CA GLU A 59 -12.38 18.18 -22.76
C GLU A 59 -11.35 17.10 -23.17
N LEU A 60 -10.29 16.87 -22.40
CA LEU A 60 -9.22 15.93 -22.78
C LEU A 60 -9.47 14.47 -22.33
N PHE A 61 -10.37 14.23 -21.38
CA PHE A 61 -10.46 12.98 -20.62
C PHE A 61 -11.50 11.95 -21.09
N VAL A 62 -12.36 12.32 -22.02
CA VAL A 62 -13.40 11.44 -22.57
C VAL A 62 -12.80 10.21 -23.30
N LEU A 63 -11.48 10.18 -23.55
CA LEU A 63 -10.77 9.15 -24.33
C LEU A 63 -10.19 7.95 -23.53
N GLU A 64 -10.04 7.98 -22.20
CA GLU A 64 -9.30 6.95 -21.43
C GLU A 64 -10.17 6.07 -20.49
N LEU A 65 -11.48 6.01 -20.71
CA LEU A 65 -12.47 5.35 -19.82
C LEU A 65 -12.54 3.81 -19.93
N SER A 66 -11.43 3.09 -20.14
CA SER A 66 -11.47 1.62 -20.36
C SER A 66 -10.66 0.71 -19.41
N GLU A 67 -10.05 1.21 -18.32
CA GLU A 67 -9.36 0.33 -17.33
C GLU A 67 -9.50 0.81 -15.87
N SER A 68 -10.70 0.66 -15.29
CA SER A 68 -11.07 1.28 -14.00
C SER A 68 -10.68 0.50 -12.73
N MET A 69 -10.70 -0.84 -12.73
CA MET A 69 -10.51 -1.62 -11.48
C MET A 69 -9.06 -1.83 -11.05
N GLU A 70 -8.07 -1.72 -11.95
CA GLU A 70 -6.66 -1.87 -11.58
C GLU A 70 -6.13 -0.73 -10.71
N LYS A 71 -6.80 0.43 -10.77
CA LYS A 71 -6.37 1.65 -10.08
C LYS A 71 -6.76 1.66 -8.61
N CYS A 72 -7.86 1.02 -8.21
CA CYS A 72 -8.32 1.01 -6.80
C CYS A 72 -7.28 0.37 -5.85
N PRO A 73 -6.89 1.05 -4.77
CA PRO A 73 -6.29 0.44 -3.59
C PRO A 73 -7.10 -0.75 -3.07
N LEU A 74 -6.40 -1.84 -2.72
CA LEU A 74 -7.01 -2.91 -1.93
C LEU A 74 -7.12 -2.43 -0.48
N THR A 75 -8.29 -2.63 0.12
CA THR A 75 -8.51 -2.42 1.55
C THR A 75 -7.70 -3.43 2.38
N PRO A 76 -7.35 -3.12 3.65
CA PRO A 76 -6.67 -4.10 4.50
C PRO A 76 -7.48 -5.39 4.68
N LEU A 77 -8.81 -5.32 4.67
CA LEU A 77 -9.69 -6.50 4.68
C LEU A 77 -9.47 -7.40 3.46
N GLU A 78 -9.55 -6.84 2.24
CA GLU A 78 -9.32 -7.58 1.00
C GLU A 78 -7.92 -8.21 0.95
N VAL A 79 -6.91 -7.50 1.44
CA VAL A 79 -5.54 -8.02 1.56
C VAL A 79 -5.50 -9.20 2.51
N GLY A 80 -6.14 -9.09 3.68
CA GLY A 80 -6.19 -10.18 4.65
C GLY A 80 -6.88 -11.41 4.10
N LEU A 81 -8.03 -11.25 3.44
CA LEU A 81 -8.77 -12.33 2.78
C LEU A 81 -7.96 -12.99 1.69
N MET A 82 -7.26 -12.21 0.87
CA MET A 82 -6.35 -12.74 -0.15
C MET A 82 -5.24 -13.60 0.50
N LEU A 83 -4.60 -13.11 1.57
CA LEU A 83 -3.55 -13.86 2.25
C LEU A 83 -4.08 -15.16 2.87
N ARG A 84 -5.25 -15.13 3.49
CA ARG A 84 -5.94 -16.33 4.00
C ARG A 84 -6.23 -17.33 2.87
N GLY A 85 -6.75 -16.85 1.74
CA GLY A 85 -6.99 -17.67 0.56
C GLY A 85 -5.73 -18.29 -0.06
N MET A 86 -4.55 -17.71 0.20
CA MET A 86 -3.26 -18.28 -0.19
C MET A 86 -2.70 -19.29 0.82
N GLY A 87 -3.40 -19.54 1.93
CA GLY A 87 -3.01 -20.48 2.98
C GLY A 87 -2.18 -19.88 4.11
N PHE A 88 -2.04 -18.54 4.19
CA PHE A 88 -1.46 -17.91 5.37
C PHE A 88 -2.46 -17.95 6.53
N ASP A 89 -1.96 -18.15 7.75
CA ASP A 89 -2.78 -18.31 8.94
C ASP A 89 -2.41 -17.32 10.07
N LYS A 90 -3.15 -17.38 11.18
CA LYS A 90 -2.93 -16.53 12.37
C LYS A 90 -1.52 -16.68 12.96
N SER A 91 -0.80 -17.75 12.63
CA SER A 91 0.58 -17.99 13.09
C SER A 91 1.65 -17.31 12.23
N THR A 92 1.26 -16.78 11.07
CA THR A 92 2.14 -16.12 10.11
C THR A 92 2.62 -14.77 10.63
N SER A 93 3.94 -14.58 10.71
CA SER A 93 4.54 -13.28 11.02
C SER A 93 4.48 -12.39 9.79
N ILE A 94 3.86 -11.20 9.93
CA ILE A 94 3.69 -10.24 8.84
C ILE A 94 4.36 -8.92 9.21
N TYR A 95 5.15 -8.37 8.30
CA TYR A 95 5.55 -6.97 8.37
C TYR A 95 4.73 -6.14 7.40
N LEU A 96 4.06 -5.10 7.87
CA LEU A 96 3.28 -4.19 7.05
C LEU A 96 4.06 -2.90 6.80
N ALA A 97 4.40 -2.68 5.53
CA ALA A 97 4.99 -1.45 5.02
C ALA A 97 3.88 -0.57 4.42
N SER A 98 3.60 0.56 5.07
CA SER A 98 2.63 1.54 4.58
C SER A 98 2.97 2.95 5.06
N GLY A 99 2.44 3.96 4.34
CA GLY A 99 2.26 5.29 4.91
C GLY A 99 1.12 5.31 5.95
N GLN A 100 0.63 6.51 6.24
CA GLN A 100 -0.54 6.69 7.11
C GLN A 100 -1.80 6.15 6.41
N ILE A 101 -2.33 5.05 6.94
CA ILE A 101 -3.54 4.41 6.43
C ILE A 101 -4.76 5.30 6.71
N TYR A 102 -5.63 5.49 5.71
CA TYR A 102 -6.89 6.21 5.87
C TYR A 102 -7.84 5.48 6.84
N ASP A 103 -8.43 6.22 7.80
CA ASP A 103 -9.31 5.71 8.86
C ASP A 103 -8.76 4.39 9.46
N SER A 104 -7.49 4.46 9.90
CA SER A 104 -6.68 3.29 10.23
C SER A 104 -7.33 2.41 11.30
N GLU A 105 -7.94 2.98 12.33
CA GLU A 105 -8.65 2.25 13.38
C GLU A 105 -9.71 1.32 12.80
N ARG A 106 -10.49 1.81 11.85
CA ARG A 106 -11.56 1.05 11.20
C ARG A 106 -11.03 0.03 10.20
N TYR A 107 -10.16 0.47 9.28
CA TYR A 107 -9.75 -0.37 8.15
C TYR A 107 -8.71 -1.43 8.54
N MET A 108 -7.86 -1.18 9.54
CA MET A 108 -6.84 -2.14 9.98
C MET A 108 -7.37 -3.21 10.94
N ALA A 109 -8.46 -2.94 11.67
CA ALA A 109 -9.06 -3.89 12.61
C ALA A 109 -9.19 -5.33 12.06
N PRO A 110 -9.81 -5.57 10.88
CA PRO A 110 -9.95 -6.92 10.35
C PRO A 110 -8.60 -7.57 10.00
N LEU A 111 -7.61 -6.79 9.56
CA LEU A 111 -6.30 -7.32 9.20
C LEU A 111 -5.52 -7.77 10.46
N PHE A 112 -5.61 -7.02 11.55
CA PHE A 112 -5.03 -7.41 12.84
C PHE A 112 -5.71 -8.66 13.43
N GLU A 113 -7.02 -8.79 13.27
CA GLU A 113 -7.77 -9.97 13.71
C GLU A 113 -7.35 -11.25 12.95
N MET A 114 -7.20 -11.15 11.63
CA MET A 114 -6.72 -12.26 10.81
C MET A 114 -5.24 -12.62 11.05
N PHE A 115 -4.41 -11.63 11.38
CA PHE A 115 -2.97 -11.79 11.55
C PHE A 115 -2.44 -11.08 12.81
N PRO A 116 -2.57 -11.71 14.00
CA PRO A 116 -2.17 -11.09 15.27
C PRO A 116 -0.66 -10.87 15.42
N GLN A 117 0.16 -11.53 14.60
CA GLN A 117 1.62 -11.30 14.55
C GLN A 117 2.02 -10.22 13.52
N LEU A 118 1.07 -9.42 13.05
CA LEU A 118 1.37 -8.29 12.18
C LEU A 118 2.13 -7.21 12.96
N GLN A 119 3.21 -6.71 12.36
CA GLN A 119 4.07 -5.68 12.91
C GLN A 119 4.24 -4.54 11.89
N THR A 120 4.31 -3.30 12.38
CA THR A 120 4.69 -2.12 11.57
C THR A 120 6.03 -1.58 12.06
N LYS A 121 6.62 -0.62 11.33
CA LYS A 121 7.87 0.02 11.77
C LYS A 121 7.73 0.70 13.13
N GLU A 122 6.57 1.28 13.43
CA GLU A 122 6.23 1.92 14.72
C GLU A 122 6.10 0.92 15.87
N MET A 123 5.80 -0.35 15.57
CA MET A 123 5.76 -1.42 16.58
C MET A 123 7.13 -2.04 16.83
N LEU A 124 8.01 -2.03 15.83
CA LEU A 124 9.33 -2.66 15.90
C LEU A 124 10.42 -1.77 16.49
N ALA A 125 10.30 -0.45 16.35
CA ALA A 125 11.30 0.53 16.79
C ALA A 125 10.70 1.53 17.79
N SER A 126 11.52 2.04 18.71
CA SER A 126 11.05 3.04 19.67
C SER A 126 10.79 4.40 18.98
N ALA A 127 10.02 5.26 19.64
CA ALA A 127 9.80 6.61 19.16
C ALA A 127 11.11 7.39 19.03
N GLU A 128 12.09 7.18 19.93
CA GLU A 128 13.41 7.82 19.83
C GLU A 128 14.23 7.30 18.65
N GLU A 129 14.15 5.99 18.35
CA GLU A 129 14.83 5.40 17.18
C GLU A 129 14.25 5.91 15.86
N LEU A 130 12.94 6.19 15.82
CA LEU A 130 12.25 6.69 14.63
C LEU A 130 12.33 8.22 14.47
N ALA A 131 12.51 8.97 15.56
CA ALA A 131 12.51 10.44 15.55
C ALA A 131 13.38 11.10 14.46
N PRO A 132 14.60 10.61 14.12
CA PRO A 132 15.43 11.19 13.07
C PRO A 132 14.84 11.10 11.65
N PHE A 133 13.85 10.22 11.45
CA PHE A 133 13.27 9.89 10.16
C PHE A 133 11.83 10.40 9.99
N GLN A 134 11.08 10.58 11.07
CA GLN A 134 9.62 10.87 11.06
C GLN A 134 9.22 12.07 10.18
N ASN A 135 10.05 13.12 10.12
CA ASN A 135 9.76 14.32 9.32
C ASN A 135 10.10 14.17 7.83
N TYR A 136 10.57 13.00 7.40
CA TYR A 136 10.99 12.74 6.03
C TYR A 136 10.36 11.44 5.53
N SER A 137 9.29 11.58 4.74
CA SER A 137 8.56 10.45 4.15
C SER A 137 9.49 9.46 3.42
N SER A 138 10.47 9.96 2.69
CA SER A 138 11.48 9.16 1.99
C SER A 138 12.38 8.34 2.93
N ARG A 139 12.74 8.89 4.10
CA ARG A 139 13.57 8.19 5.09
C ARG A 139 12.76 7.14 5.84
N MET A 140 11.50 7.44 6.18
CA MET A 140 10.58 6.44 6.73
C MET A 140 10.37 5.28 5.77
N ALA A 141 10.20 5.56 4.47
CA ALA A 141 10.09 4.53 3.44
C ALA A 141 11.38 3.72 3.26
N ALA A 142 12.56 4.28 3.56
CA ALA A 142 13.81 3.53 3.53
C ALA A 142 13.89 2.46 4.63
N ILE A 143 13.25 2.70 5.80
CA ILE A 143 13.11 1.69 6.85
C ILE A 143 12.24 0.53 6.35
N ASP A 144 11.07 0.86 5.79
CA ASP A 144 10.16 -0.12 5.19
C ASP A 144 10.87 -0.94 4.10
N TYR A 145 11.71 -0.28 3.29
CA TYR A 145 12.49 -0.90 2.22
C TYR A 145 13.43 -1.98 2.74
N ILE A 146 14.24 -1.68 3.76
CA ILE A 146 15.24 -2.61 4.31
C ILE A 146 14.55 -3.81 4.95
N ILE A 147 13.46 -3.59 5.70
CA ILE A 147 12.74 -4.70 6.33
C ILE A 147 12.08 -5.57 5.25
N CYS A 148 11.41 -4.97 4.26
CA CYS A 148 10.85 -5.74 3.15
C CYS A 148 11.91 -6.56 2.41
N LEU A 149 13.14 -6.05 2.28
CA LEU A 149 14.23 -6.68 1.50
C LEU A 149 14.66 -8.02 2.10
N HIS A 150 14.53 -8.16 3.41
CA HIS A 150 14.92 -9.35 4.16
C HIS A 150 13.75 -10.32 4.46
N SER A 151 12.54 -10.01 4.00
CA SER A 151 11.39 -10.93 4.10
C SER A 151 11.59 -12.20 3.26
N GLU A 152 10.83 -13.28 3.51
CA GLU A 152 10.83 -14.46 2.63
C GLU A 152 9.96 -14.23 1.39
N VAL A 153 8.80 -13.58 1.56
CA VAL A 153 7.86 -13.27 0.48
C VAL A 153 7.49 -11.79 0.56
N PHE A 154 7.57 -11.12 -0.58
CA PHE A 154 7.14 -9.72 -0.70
C PHE A 154 5.79 -9.63 -1.42
N VAL A 155 4.80 -9.03 -0.76
CA VAL A 155 3.46 -8.77 -1.30
C VAL A 155 3.34 -7.28 -1.60
N THR A 156 2.81 -6.92 -2.76
CA THR A 156 2.58 -5.51 -3.12
C THR A 156 1.18 -5.30 -3.66
N THR A 157 0.40 -4.40 -3.06
CA THR A 157 -1.00 -4.17 -3.43
C THR A 157 -1.17 -3.11 -4.52
N GLN A 158 -0.15 -2.30 -4.74
CA GLN A 158 -0.14 -1.22 -5.72
C GLN A 158 1.21 -1.10 -6.41
N GLY A 159 1.20 -0.57 -7.64
CA GLY A 159 2.43 -0.17 -8.32
C GLY A 159 3.08 1.07 -7.69
N GLY A 160 4.13 1.57 -8.34
CA GLY A 160 4.82 2.79 -7.94
C GLY A 160 6.34 2.58 -7.86
N ASN A 161 7.02 3.64 -7.43
CA ASN A 161 8.48 3.68 -7.36
C ASN A 161 9.04 2.64 -6.37
N PHE A 162 8.42 2.51 -5.20
CA PHE A 162 8.90 1.60 -4.16
C PHE A 162 8.98 0.14 -4.66
N PRO A 163 7.88 -0.50 -5.14
CA PRO A 163 7.98 -1.85 -5.68
C PRO A 163 8.90 -1.97 -6.89
N LEU A 164 8.98 -0.94 -7.75
CA LEU A 164 9.82 -0.97 -8.95
C LEU A 164 11.31 -1.09 -8.61
N PHE A 165 11.83 -0.22 -7.75
CA PHE A 165 13.23 -0.25 -7.32
C PHE A 165 13.52 -1.45 -6.41
N PHE A 166 12.59 -1.76 -5.52
CA PHE A 166 12.70 -2.84 -4.56
C PHE A 166 12.86 -4.22 -5.23
N LEU A 167 12.01 -4.52 -6.22
CA LEU A 167 12.01 -5.83 -6.87
C LEU A 167 13.31 -6.10 -7.63
N GLY A 168 13.90 -5.06 -8.23
CA GLY A 168 15.21 -5.15 -8.87
C GLY A 168 16.31 -5.51 -7.87
N HIS A 169 16.38 -4.77 -6.76
CA HIS A 169 17.37 -5.02 -5.71
C HIS A 169 17.23 -6.41 -5.10
N ARG A 170 15.99 -6.81 -4.76
CA ARG A 170 15.73 -8.13 -4.19
C ARG A 170 16.11 -9.23 -5.18
N ARG A 171 15.81 -9.08 -6.47
CA ARG A 171 16.23 -10.05 -7.49
C ARG A 171 17.76 -10.15 -7.59
N TYR A 172 18.48 -9.02 -7.50
CA TYR A 172 19.94 -9.00 -7.53
C TYR A 172 20.55 -9.75 -6.33
N LEU A 173 20.15 -9.43 -5.10
CA LEU A 173 20.72 -10.03 -3.89
C LEU A 173 20.48 -11.54 -3.78
N TYR A 174 19.33 -12.03 -4.24
CA TYR A 174 18.96 -13.44 -4.15
C TYR A 174 19.22 -14.22 -5.45
N GLY A 175 20.19 -13.77 -6.27
CA GLY A 175 20.65 -14.52 -7.45
C GLY A 175 19.56 -14.81 -8.48
N GLY A 176 18.59 -13.90 -8.63
CA GLY A 176 17.44 -14.07 -9.52
C GLY A 176 16.19 -14.65 -8.85
N HIS A 177 16.31 -15.27 -7.67
CA HIS A 177 15.21 -15.92 -6.96
C HIS A 177 14.60 -15.00 -5.90
N SER A 178 13.49 -14.35 -6.22
CA SER A 178 12.75 -13.51 -5.27
C SER A 178 11.27 -13.84 -5.32
N LYS A 179 10.76 -14.45 -4.24
CA LYS A 179 9.32 -14.72 -4.09
C LYS A 179 8.56 -13.40 -3.95
N LYS A 180 7.66 -13.13 -4.89
CA LYS A 180 6.79 -11.95 -4.87
C LYS A 180 5.34 -12.32 -5.15
N ILE A 181 4.41 -11.60 -4.53
CA ILE A 181 2.98 -11.70 -4.78
C ILE A 181 2.50 -10.33 -5.25
N LYS A 182 1.94 -10.29 -6.47
CA LYS A 182 1.23 -9.13 -7.00
C LYS A 182 -0.19 -9.59 -7.35
N PRO A 183 -1.22 -9.13 -6.64
CA PRO A 183 -2.58 -9.54 -6.92
C PRO A 183 -3.05 -9.06 -8.28
N ASP A 184 -3.80 -9.92 -8.97
CA ASP A 184 -4.63 -9.53 -10.10
C ASP A 184 -5.94 -8.95 -9.53
N LYS A 185 -6.00 -7.62 -9.43
CA LYS A 185 -7.13 -6.93 -8.81
C LYS A 185 -8.44 -7.15 -9.55
N ARG A 186 -8.41 -7.32 -10.88
CA ARG A 186 -9.62 -7.58 -11.67
C ARG A 186 -10.21 -8.92 -11.25
N LYS A 187 -9.36 -9.95 -11.08
CA LYS A 187 -9.80 -11.27 -10.60
C LYS A 187 -10.22 -11.24 -9.14
N LEU A 188 -9.49 -10.54 -8.27
CA LEU A 188 -9.88 -10.41 -6.87
C LEU A 188 -11.24 -9.73 -6.73
N ALA A 189 -11.53 -8.69 -7.51
CA ALA A 189 -12.83 -8.03 -7.50
C ALA A 189 -13.97 -9.02 -7.83
N LEU A 190 -13.78 -9.87 -8.85
CA LEU A 190 -14.77 -10.91 -9.20
C LEU A 190 -14.97 -11.96 -8.09
N ILE A 191 -13.90 -12.31 -7.37
CA ILE A 191 -13.95 -13.24 -6.25
C ILE A 191 -14.72 -12.60 -5.09
N PHE A 192 -14.39 -11.37 -4.73
CA PHE A 192 -15.03 -10.64 -3.65
C PHE A 192 -16.49 -10.26 -3.93
N ASP A 193 -16.86 -10.12 -5.21
CA ASP A 193 -18.25 -9.92 -5.63
C ASP A 193 -19.11 -11.20 -5.52
N ASN A 194 -18.51 -12.38 -5.29
CA ASN A 194 -19.26 -13.64 -5.24
C ASN A 194 -19.88 -13.87 -3.85
N PRO A 195 -21.23 -13.84 -3.72
CA PRO A 195 -21.92 -13.98 -2.44
C PRO A 195 -21.80 -15.37 -1.81
N ASN A 196 -21.27 -16.36 -2.53
CA ASN A 196 -21.10 -17.73 -2.03
C ASN A 196 -19.79 -17.96 -1.27
N ILE A 197 -18.80 -17.06 -1.40
CA ILE A 197 -17.49 -17.22 -0.73
C ILE A 197 -17.57 -16.88 0.77
N GLY A 198 -18.63 -16.18 1.20
CA GLY A 198 -18.86 -15.83 2.61
C GLY A 198 -19.44 -16.94 3.50
N ARG A 199 -19.75 -18.15 3.00
CA ARG A 199 -20.48 -19.18 3.77
C ARG A 199 -19.69 -20.44 4.13
N GLU A 200 -18.53 -20.69 3.54
CA GLU A 200 -17.75 -21.91 3.82
C GLU A 200 -16.65 -21.70 4.89
N HIS A 201 -16.40 -20.47 5.31
CA HIS A 201 -15.46 -20.10 6.38
C HIS A 201 -16.09 -19.15 7.42
N GLU A 202 -17.36 -19.39 7.75
CA GLU A 202 -18.21 -18.53 8.59
C GLU A 202 -17.80 -18.49 10.08
N GLU A 203 -16.83 -19.31 10.52
CA GLU A 203 -16.31 -19.26 11.90
C GLU A 203 -15.16 -18.25 12.11
N ASP A 204 -14.64 -17.61 11.06
CA ASP A 204 -13.38 -16.83 11.12
C ASP A 204 -13.41 -15.46 10.39
N LEU A 205 -14.53 -15.03 9.79
CA LEU A 205 -14.63 -13.72 9.13
C LEU A 205 -15.20 -12.64 10.06
N PRO A 206 -14.58 -11.44 10.17
CA PRO A 206 -15.20 -10.30 10.83
C PRO A 206 -16.50 -9.92 10.11
N THR A 207 -17.51 -9.51 10.89
CA THR A 207 -18.89 -9.19 10.46
C THR A 207 -19.02 -8.00 9.48
N SER A 208 -17.92 -7.46 8.98
CA SER A 208 -17.90 -6.45 7.92
C SER A 208 -17.84 -7.12 6.55
N GLY A 209 -18.96 -7.09 5.83
CA GLY A 209 -19.06 -7.59 4.46
C GLY A 209 -18.01 -6.95 3.53
N VAL A 210 -17.57 -7.71 2.53
CA VAL A 210 -16.63 -7.23 1.52
C VAL A 210 -17.38 -6.29 0.58
N SER A 211 -17.15 -4.97 0.63
CA SER A 211 -17.78 -4.06 -0.34
C SER A 211 -16.90 -3.73 -1.54
N ARG A 212 -17.51 -4.01 -2.69
CA ARG A 212 -17.55 -3.20 -3.92
C ARG A 212 -16.80 -1.86 -3.91
N ALA A 213 -15.63 -1.85 -4.56
CA ALA A 213 -15.11 -0.65 -5.21
C ALA A 213 -15.92 -0.30 -6.46
N LEU A 214 -17.03 0.43 -6.29
CA LEU A 214 -17.81 0.98 -7.42
C LEU A 214 -17.25 2.34 -7.84
N PHE A 215 -17.21 2.60 -9.15
CA PHE A 215 -16.74 3.88 -9.69
C PHE A 215 -17.84 4.93 -9.62
N SER A 216 -17.50 6.15 -9.16
CA SER A 216 -18.40 7.30 -9.21
C SER A 216 -18.19 8.10 -10.50
N HIS A 217 -19.25 8.28 -11.31
CA HIS A 217 -19.24 9.14 -12.51
C HIS A 217 -18.82 10.59 -12.22
N HIS A 218 -18.91 11.04 -10.97
CA HIS A 218 -18.59 12.41 -10.58
C HIS A 218 -17.08 12.70 -10.47
N CYS A 219 -16.21 11.68 -10.57
CA CYS A 219 -14.80 11.79 -10.18
C CYS A 219 -13.81 11.96 -11.36
N ILE A 220 -14.33 12.00 -12.59
CA ILE A 220 -13.55 12.14 -13.85
C ILE A 220 -12.70 13.44 -13.86
N LEU A 221 -13.04 14.43 -13.04
CA LEU A 221 -12.46 15.79 -13.08
C LEU A 221 -11.20 15.99 -12.21
N SER A 222 -10.87 15.08 -11.30
CA SER A 222 -9.86 15.36 -10.25
C SER A 222 -8.52 14.63 -10.38
N GLN A 223 -8.38 13.65 -11.28
CA GLN A 223 -7.21 12.76 -11.30
C GLN A 223 -5.92 13.36 -11.89
N LEU A 224 -5.95 14.47 -12.63
CA LEU A 224 -4.77 14.92 -13.42
C LEU A 224 -3.85 15.99 -12.80
N LEU A 225 -4.12 16.52 -11.60
CA LEU A 225 -3.19 17.48 -10.96
C LEU A 225 -2.10 16.83 -10.09
N TYR A 226 -2.19 15.53 -9.79
CA TYR A 226 -1.12 14.81 -9.08
C TYR A 226 0.19 14.72 -9.90
N LEU A 227 0.12 14.74 -11.23
CA LEU A 227 1.28 14.55 -12.11
C LEU A 227 2.08 15.83 -12.42
N ARG A 228 1.68 17.01 -11.91
CA ARG A 228 2.34 18.29 -12.23
C ARG A 228 2.98 19.03 -11.04
N SER A 229 2.99 18.43 -9.85
CA SER A 229 3.53 19.06 -8.62
C SER A 229 4.80 18.39 -8.06
N SER A 230 5.56 17.63 -8.87
CA SER A 230 6.80 17.01 -8.40
C SER A 230 7.96 18.01 -8.35
N GLU A 231 8.05 18.83 -7.29
CA GLU A 231 9.36 19.33 -6.88
C GLU A 231 10.15 18.16 -6.32
N MET A 232 11.17 17.75 -7.07
CA MET A 232 11.93 16.52 -6.87
C MET A 232 13.05 16.72 -5.83
N ALA A 233 12.99 16.00 -4.72
CA ALA A 233 14.12 15.86 -3.81
C ALA A 233 14.74 14.45 -3.97
N TYR A 234 16.04 14.40 -4.27
CA TYR A 234 16.79 13.15 -4.45
C TYR A 234 17.41 12.71 -3.12
N CYS A 235 17.17 11.46 -2.71
CA CYS A 235 17.89 10.86 -1.58
C CYS A 235 18.84 9.78 -2.12
N LEU A 236 20.15 10.01 -1.97
CA LEU A 236 21.21 9.07 -2.34
C LEU A 236 21.49 8.15 -1.15
N LEU A 237 21.11 6.87 -1.25
CA LEU A 237 21.57 5.84 -0.32
C LEU A 237 22.87 5.24 -0.87
N LEU A 238 23.98 5.48 -0.18
CA LEU A 238 25.28 4.89 -0.48
C LEU A 238 25.47 3.65 0.40
N HIS A 239 25.57 2.47 -0.22
CA HIS A 239 26.10 1.27 0.43
C HIS A 239 27.31 0.77 -0.35
N PRO A 240 28.48 0.58 0.31
CA PRO A 240 29.60 -0.12 -0.30
C PRO A 240 29.36 -1.63 -0.25
N VAL A 241 29.29 -2.29 -1.41
CA VAL A 241 29.39 -3.74 -1.54
C VAL A 241 30.31 -4.05 -2.71
N ASP A 242 31.43 -4.70 -2.43
CA ASP A 242 32.36 -5.30 -3.41
C ASP A 242 32.70 -4.42 -4.62
N SER A 243 33.21 -3.21 -4.36
CA SER A 243 33.77 -2.30 -5.37
C SER A 243 32.78 -1.76 -6.43
N VAL A 244 31.47 -1.96 -6.25
CA VAL A 244 30.42 -1.41 -7.13
C VAL A 244 29.49 -0.49 -6.33
N PHE A 245 29.40 0.77 -6.72
CA PHE A 245 28.38 1.69 -6.19
C PHE A 245 27.04 1.42 -6.89
N VAL A 246 26.05 0.91 -6.15
CA VAL A 246 24.68 0.78 -6.64
C VAL A 246 23.90 2.04 -6.23
N PHE A 247 23.47 2.81 -7.23
CA PHE A 247 22.67 4.02 -7.03
C PHE A 247 21.19 3.67 -6.88
N TYR A 248 20.59 3.96 -5.74
CA TYR A 248 19.13 3.93 -5.57
C TYR A 248 18.59 5.35 -5.62
N ILE A 249 17.88 5.70 -6.70
CA ILE A 249 17.11 6.94 -6.78
C ILE A 249 15.72 6.63 -6.19
N LEU A 250 15.52 7.01 -4.93
CA LEU A 250 14.20 6.96 -4.31
C LEU A 250 13.48 8.30 -4.56
N SER A 251 12.37 8.23 -5.30
CA SER A 251 11.51 9.39 -5.60
C SER A 251 10.29 9.35 -4.68
N PHE A 252 10.14 10.37 -3.83
CA PHE A 252 9.00 10.54 -2.93
C PHE A 252 8.57 12.01 -2.86
N LYS A 253 7.25 12.24 -2.79
CA LYS A 253 6.63 13.56 -2.59
C LYS A 253 6.87 14.00 -1.13
N PRO A 254 7.40 15.21 -0.87
CA PRO A 254 7.44 15.76 0.48
C PRO A 254 6.01 16.16 0.91
N HIS A 255 5.65 15.84 2.15
CA HIS A 255 4.55 16.52 2.85
C HIS A 255 5.20 17.53 3.80
N THR A 256 4.94 18.81 3.58
CA THR A 256 5.20 19.91 4.52
C THR A 256 3.98 20.15 5.38
#